data_AF-A0A3S0SEI6-F1
#
_entry.id   AF-A0A3S0SEI6-F1
#
_cell.length_a   1.000
_cell.length_b   1.000
_cell.length_c   1.000
_cell.angle_alpha   90.00
_cell.angle_beta   90.00
_cell.angle_gamma   90.00
#
_symmetry.space_group_name_H-M   'P 1'
#
loop_
_entity.id
_entity.type
_entity.pdbx_description
1 polymer ?
#
loop_
_entity_poly.entity_id
_entity_poly.type
_entity_poly.pdbx_seq_one_letter_code
_entity_poly.pdbx_strand_id
1 'polypeptide(L)' 'MLELSITITGKTTSDLEYSLDEVKRLVSKGFLLGRDSNDSAGFCFSVTGEEEEENDDDA' A
#
# COMPACT_ATOMS: atom_id res chain seq x y z
N MET A 1 8.82 -8.39 10.67
CA MET A 1 8.64 -6.99 10.28
C MET A 1 8.14 -6.90 8.85
N LEU A 2 7.04 -6.18 8.63
CA LEU A 2 6.49 -5.90 7.31
C LEU A 2 7.14 -4.65 6.69
N GLU A 3 7.34 -4.68 5.38
CA GLU A 3 7.79 -3.54 4.59
C GLU A 3 6.85 -3.30 3.41
N LEU A 4 6.40 -2.06 3.24
CA LEU A 4 5.63 -1.61 2.07
C LEU A 4 6.48 -0.69 1.21
N SER A 5 6.79 -1.14 0.00
CA SER A 5 7.38 -0.31 -1.06
C SER A 5 6.29 0.14 -2.02
N ILE A 6 6.20 1.45 -2.26
CA ILE A 6 5.18 2.05 -3.13
C ILE A 6 5.79 3.16 -3.99
N THR A 7 5.39 3.22 -5.26
CA THR A 7 5.61 4.35 -6.16
C THR A 7 4.26 4.85 -6.64
N ILE A 8 4.03 6.16 -6.52
CA ILE A 8 2.80 6.83 -6.99
C ILE A 8 3.17 7.92 -7.99
N THR A 9 2.41 8.02 -9.06
CA THR A 9 2.50 9.10 -10.05
C THR A 9 1.16 9.82 -10.18
N GLY A 10 1.19 11.13 -10.41
CA GLY A 10 0.00 11.96 -10.54
C GLY A 10 0.34 13.37 -11.06
N LYS A 11 -0.65 14.08 -11.60
CA LYS A 11 -0.47 15.45 -12.11
C LYS A 11 -0.72 16.49 -11.02
N THR A 12 -1.50 16.14 -10.01
CA THR A 12 -1.87 16.97 -8.87
C THR A 12 -1.60 16.24 -7.56
N THR A 13 -1.55 16.97 -6.45
CA THR A 13 -1.43 16.36 -5.11
C THR A 13 -2.65 15.48 -4.79
N SER A 14 -3.85 15.85 -5.23
CA SER A 14 -5.06 15.05 -5.04
C SER A 14 -4.99 13.70 -5.77
N ASP A 15 -4.32 13.62 -6.92
CA ASP A 15 -4.06 12.34 -7.59
C ASP A 15 -3.17 11.42 -6.75
N LEU A 16 -2.17 12.00 -6.06
CA LEU A 16 -1.27 11.25 -5.19
C LEU A 16 -2.01 10.73 -3.96
N GLU A 17 -2.81 11.60 -3.32
CA GLU A 17 -3.62 11.26 -2.14
C GLU A 17 -4.62 10.15 -2.46
N TYR A 18 -5.37 10.28 -3.57
CA TYR A 18 -6.32 9.27 -4.02
C TYR A 18 -5.63 7.91 -4.26
N SER A 19 -4.48 7.91 -4.93
CA SER A 19 -3.75 6.68 -5.22
C SER A 19 -3.18 6.03 -3.96
N LEU A 20 -2.77 6.85 -2.98
CA LEU A 20 -2.30 6.37 -1.68
C LEU A 20 -3.42 5.73 -0.87
N ASP A 21 -4.60 6.35 -0.85
CA ASP A 21 -5.79 5.81 -0.20
C ASP A 21 -6.22 4.47 -0.82
N GLU A 22 -6.10 4.35 -2.15
CA GLU A 22 -6.41 3.11 -2.85
C GLU A 22 -5.40 1.99 -2.51
N VAL A 23 -4.10 2.29 -2.45
CA VAL A 23 -3.10 1.31 -1.98
C VAL A 23 -3.38 0.90 -0.55
N LYS A 24 -3.68 1.85 0.35
CA LYS A 24 -4.06 1.54 1.73
C LYS A 24 -5.26 0.58 1.78
N ARG A 25 -6.30 0.84 0.97
CA ARG A 25 -7.49 -0.03 0.87
C ARG A 25 -7.14 -1.44 0.39
N LEU A 26 -6.20 -1.58 -0.54
CA LEU A 26 -5.75 -2.88 -1.05
C LEU A 26 -4.91 -3.63 0.00
N VAL A 27 -3.98 -2.96 0.66
CA VAL A 27 -3.19 -3.56 1.75
C VAL A 27 -4.10 -4.02 2.89
N SER A 28 -5.09 -3.21 3.30
CA SER A 28 -6.09 -3.61 4.32
C SER A 28 -6.96 -4.80 3.91
N LYS A 29 -7.02 -5.14 2.62
CA LYS A 29 -7.69 -6.34 2.10
C LYS A 29 -6.78 -7.56 1.99
N GLY A 30 -5.51 -7.43 2.40
CA GLY A 30 -4.51 -8.50 2.35
C GLY A 30 -3.81 -8.63 1.00
N PHE A 31 -3.94 -7.66 0.09
CA PHE A 31 -3.17 -7.68 -1.15
C PHE A 31 -1.71 -7.32 -0.87
N LEU A 32 -0.78 -8.21 -1.23
CA LEU A 32 0.65 -8.02 -1.04
C LEU A 32 1.35 -7.34 -2.23
N LEU A 33 0.67 -7.21 -3.37
CA LEU A 33 1.19 -6.50 -4.53
C LEU A 33 0.03 -5.95 -5.36
N GLY A 34 0.29 -4.86 -6.05
CA GLY A 34 -0.70 -4.27 -6.94
C GLY A 34 -0.13 -3.15 -7.78
N ARG A 35 -0.77 -2.93 -8.92
CA ARG A 35 -0.43 -1.84 -9.82
C ARG A 35 -1.70 -1.32 -10.46
N ASP A 36 -1.81 -0.01 -10.52
CA ASP A 36 -2.76 0.69 -11.37
C ASP A 36 -2.01 1.69 -12.25
N SER A 37 -2.45 1.81 -13.49
CA SER A 37 -1.79 2.65 -14.48
C SER A 37 -2.85 3.34 -15.30
N ASN A 38 -3.26 4.52 -14.86
CA ASN A 38 -4.17 5.39 -15.58
C ASN A 38 -3.41 6.60 -16.16
N ASP A 39 -3.95 7.23 -17.20
CA ASP A 39 -3.29 8.32 -17.93
C ASP A 39 -3.08 9.60 -17.11
N SER A 40 -3.73 9.71 -15.95
CA SER A 40 -3.67 10.85 -15.04
C SER A 40 -3.03 10.55 -13.69
N ALA A 41 -3.15 9.32 -13.20
CA ALA A 41 -2.67 8.87 -11.89
C ALA A 41 -2.37 7.37 -11.92
N GLY A 42 -1.41 6.91 -11.13
CA GLY A 42 -1.09 5.50 -11.04
C GLY A 42 -0.27 5.16 -9.82
N PHE A 43 -0.25 3.88 -9.48
CA PHE A 43 0.57 3.35 -8.40
C PHE A 43 1.13 1.98 -8.74
N CYS A 44 2.22 1.62 -8.06
CA CYS A 44 2.73 0.27 -8.02
C CYS A 44 3.24 0.02 -6.60
N PHE A 45 2.84 -1.08 -5.98
CA PHE A 45 3.24 -1.41 -4.63
C PHE A 45 3.54 -2.90 -4.45
N SER A 46 4.37 -3.19 -3.44
CA SER A 46 4.66 -4.52 -2.95
C SER A 46 4.86 -4.49 -1.43
N VAL A 47 4.27 -5.46 -0.75
CA VAL A 47 4.46 -5.76 0.67
C VAL A 47 5.36 -6.99 0.77
N THR A 48 6.39 -6.90 1.58
CA THR A 48 7.33 -7.99 1.87
C THR A 48 7.52 -8.17 3.37
N GLY A 49 8.16 -9.28 3.75
CA GLY A 49 8.39 -9.62 5.15
C GLY A 49 7.25 -10.44 5.75
N GLU A 50 7.37 -10.69 7.05
CA GLU A 50 6.42 -11.47 7.84
C GLU A 50 5.83 -10.57 8.92
N GLU A 51 4.51 -10.68 9.07
CA GLU A 51 3.78 -10.05 10.17
C GLU A 51 4.26 -10.67 11.47
N GLU A 52 4.67 -9.83 12.42
CA GLU A 52 5.11 -10.31 13.73
C GLU A 52 3.86 -10.69 14.53
N GLU A 53 3.84 -11.90 15.09
CA GLU A 53 2.81 -12.27 16.04
C GLU A 53 2.93 -11.33 17.25
N GLU A 54 1.89 -10.53 17.49
CA GLU A 54 1.75 -9.81 18.76
C GLU A 54 1.57 -10.88 19.85
N ASN A 55 2.66 -11.20 20.56
CA ASN A 55 2.59 -12.04 21.75
C ASN A 55 1.89 -11.20 22.84
N ASP A 56 0.59 -11.44 23.03
CA ASP A 56 -0.20 -10.98 24.19
C ASP A 56 0.24 -11.72 25.48
N ASP A 57 1.52 -11.60 25.83
CA ASP A 57 2.12 -12.22 27.03
C ASP A 57 1.94 -11.31 28.28
N ASP A 58 0.73 -10.80 28.49
CA ASP A 58 0.30 -10.16 29.75
C ASP A 58 -1.02 -10.82 30.23
N ALA A 59 -0.89 -12.01 30.83
CA ALA A 59 -1.96 -12.76 31.49
C ALA A 59 -1.78 -12.80 33.01
#